data_AF-A0A2S7PB67-F1
#
_entry.id   AF-A0A2S7PB67-F1
#
_cell.length_a   1.000
_cell.length_b   1.000
_cell.length_c   1.000
_cell.angle_alpha   90.00
_cell.angle_beta   90.00
_cell.angle_gamma   90.00
#
_symmetry.space_group_name_H-M   'P 1'
#
loop_
_entity.id
_entity.type
_entity.pdbx_description
1 polymer ?
#
loop_
_entity_poly.entity_id
_entity_poly.type
_entity_poly.pdbx_seq_one_letter_code
_entity_poly.pdbx_strand_id
1 'polypeptide(L)'
;MGRAYPSMEHGTPYVYGHPIAPCAMADAKGNVSVIMHAESNARLEKMLRATCIELGLKTSVVGRPLRGSVIKEFAVPNTVSQSWYLGRAVHMARKSKTNFVDAIFDVMPGRVLFSGKIIDVNRDVSKGGYTVGRCVIAPLAGDELETGDTSTEKRHLVIPFQNEFLYAAYTDSEDMHESEVLCTVPDLISVLGEDGEAIGSQELRYGLKATVISMPGHPLWTGDERGLKIGGPEYFGLNMKWHSVGKYEKPKSVLDEFK
;
A
#
# COMPACT_ATOMS: atom_id res chain seq x y z
N MET A 1 -2.90 10.77 0.93
CA MET A 1 -3.37 9.38 1.04
C MET A 1 -2.80 8.68 2.25
N GLY A 2 -1.49 8.78 2.56
CA GLY A 2 -0.91 8.07 3.71
C GLY A 2 -0.53 6.62 3.44
N ARG A 3 -0.85 6.13 2.24
CA ARG A 3 -0.40 4.89 1.62
C ARG A 3 -0.45 5.04 0.10
N ALA A 4 0.07 4.06 -0.62
CA ALA A 4 -0.13 3.93 -2.07
C ALA A 4 -1.52 3.35 -2.39
N TYR A 5 -2.06 3.80 -3.52
CA TYR A 5 -3.32 3.35 -4.11
C TYR A 5 -3.21 3.47 -5.64
N PRO A 6 -4.00 2.69 -6.40
CA PRO A 6 -3.77 2.53 -7.83
C PRO A 6 -4.36 3.67 -8.69
N SER A 7 -5.31 4.44 -8.17
CA SER A 7 -5.99 5.50 -8.94
C SER A 7 -5.96 6.85 -8.23
N MET A 8 -6.01 7.93 -9.01
CA MET A 8 -5.95 9.32 -8.54
C MET A 8 -7.12 9.67 -7.63
N GLU A 9 -8.29 9.04 -7.78
CA GLU A 9 -9.45 9.32 -6.93
C GLU A 9 -9.24 8.91 -5.46
N HIS A 10 -8.24 8.07 -5.18
CA HIS A 10 -7.81 7.78 -3.81
C HIS A 10 -7.08 8.96 -3.15
N GLY A 11 -6.77 10.04 -3.86
CA GLY A 11 -6.32 11.26 -3.21
C GLY A 11 -7.34 11.69 -2.17
N THR A 12 -6.97 11.70 -0.89
CA THR A 12 -7.93 11.89 0.21
C THR A 12 -8.80 13.15 0.03
N PRO A 13 -8.31 14.34 -0.36
CA PRO A 13 -9.21 15.46 -0.65
C PRO A 13 -10.28 15.18 -1.71
N TYR A 14 -9.99 14.33 -2.69
CA TYR A 14 -10.92 13.96 -3.75
C TYR A 14 -12.02 13.01 -3.28
N VAL A 15 -11.68 12.08 -2.38
CA VAL A 15 -12.66 11.25 -1.67
C VAL A 15 -13.68 12.11 -0.92
N TYR A 16 -13.22 13.25 -0.37
CA TYR A 16 -14.05 14.21 0.36
C TYR A 16 -14.68 15.30 -0.54
N GLY A 17 -14.78 15.04 -1.85
CA GLY A 17 -15.59 15.85 -2.77
C GLY A 17 -14.86 17.01 -3.44
N HIS A 18 -13.55 17.15 -3.26
CA HIS A 18 -12.78 18.13 -4.02
C HIS A 18 -12.45 17.60 -5.43
N PRO A 19 -12.59 18.41 -6.49
CA PRO A 19 -12.34 17.94 -7.84
C PRO A 19 -10.84 17.82 -8.14
N ILE A 20 -10.47 16.83 -8.95
CA ILE A 20 -9.12 16.69 -9.51
C ILE A 20 -8.89 17.73 -10.63
N ALA A 21 -9.94 18.04 -11.41
CA ALA A 21 -9.89 19.01 -12.50
C ALA A 21 -9.95 20.47 -12.00
N PRO A 22 -9.28 21.44 -12.67
CA PRO A 22 -8.42 21.25 -13.83
C PRO A 22 -7.15 20.47 -13.48
N CYS A 23 -6.75 19.58 -14.38
CA CYS A 23 -5.61 18.70 -14.20
C CYS A 23 -4.66 18.88 -15.39
N ALA A 24 -3.38 19.15 -15.12
CA ALA A 24 -2.35 19.31 -16.14
C ALA A 24 -1.43 18.09 -16.15
N MET A 25 -0.97 17.70 -17.33
CA MET A 25 0.05 16.67 -17.48
C MET A 25 1.12 17.11 -18.47
N ALA A 26 2.35 16.65 -18.26
CA ALA A 26 3.48 16.94 -19.12
C ALA A 26 4.42 15.73 -19.29
N ASP A 27 5.04 15.63 -20.46
CA ASP A 27 6.11 14.66 -20.73
C ASP A 27 7.51 15.30 -20.61
N ALA A 28 8.55 14.50 -20.84
CA ALA A 28 9.95 14.97 -20.79
C ALA A 28 10.37 15.81 -22.02
N LYS A 29 9.50 15.95 -23.03
CA LYS A 29 9.75 16.69 -24.27
C LYS A 29 9.06 18.06 -24.28
N GLY A 30 8.38 18.42 -23.20
CA GLY A 30 7.69 19.70 -23.06
C GLY A 30 6.29 19.72 -23.67
N ASN A 31 5.75 18.55 -24.06
CA ASN A 31 4.35 18.45 -24.45
C ASN A 31 3.47 18.57 -23.21
N VAL A 32 2.45 19.42 -23.27
CA VAL A 32 1.54 19.69 -22.16
C VAL A 32 0.10 19.47 -22.60
N SER A 33 -0.68 18.75 -21.79
CA SER A 33 -2.13 18.59 -21.95
C SER A 33 -2.83 19.02 -20.67
N VAL A 34 -3.98 19.69 -20.81
CA VAL A 34 -4.78 20.16 -19.67
C VAL A 34 -6.21 19.68 -19.84
N ILE A 35 -6.69 18.92 -18.86
CA ILE A 35 -8.07 18.49 -18.75
C ILE A 35 -8.79 19.49 -17.86
N MET A 36 -9.60 20.36 -18.47
CA MET A 36 -10.37 21.38 -17.74
C MET A 36 -11.59 20.80 -17.03
N HIS A 37 -12.18 19.74 -17.57
CA HIS A 37 -13.37 19.10 -17.03
C HIS A 37 -13.45 17.62 -17.45
N ALA A 38 -14.05 16.80 -16.60
CA ALA A 38 -14.47 15.45 -16.89
C ALA A 38 -15.73 15.13 -16.08
N GLU A 39 -16.57 14.22 -16.57
CA GLU A 39 -17.82 13.82 -15.90
C GLU A 39 -17.60 13.13 -14.54
N SER A 40 -16.41 12.54 -14.34
CA SER A 40 -16.02 11.86 -13.09
C SER A 40 -14.50 11.78 -12.95
N ASN A 41 -14.00 11.54 -11.73
CA ASN A 41 -12.58 11.30 -11.48
C ASN A 41 -12.07 10.06 -12.25
N ALA A 42 -12.86 8.99 -12.31
CA ALA A 42 -12.54 7.79 -13.08
C ALA A 42 -12.43 8.08 -14.59
N ARG A 43 -13.30 8.94 -15.15
CA ARG A 43 -13.20 9.38 -16.55
C ARG A 43 -11.96 10.23 -16.79
N LEU A 44 -11.68 11.17 -15.89
CA LEU A 44 -10.48 12.01 -15.94
C LEU A 44 -9.21 11.15 -15.99
N GLU A 45 -9.13 10.14 -15.14
CA GLU A 45 -7.97 9.24 -15.12
C GLU A 45 -7.82 8.43 -16.41
N LYS A 46 -8.92 7.93 -16.98
CA LYS A 46 -8.90 7.26 -18.29
C LYS A 46 -8.37 8.18 -19.39
N MET A 47 -8.76 9.47 -19.37
CA MET A 47 -8.24 10.47 -20.30
C MET A 47 -6.73 10.68 -20.11
N LEU A 48 -6.26 10.86 -18.86
CA LEU A 48 -4.83 10.99 -18.56
C LEU A 48 -4.03 9.78 -19.01
N ARG A 49 -4.52 8.57 -18.76
CA ARG A 49 -3.84 7.33 -19.19
C ARG A 49 -3.75 7.21 -20.70
N ALA A 50 -4.82 7.54 -21.42
CA ALA A 50 -4.81 7.57 -22.89
C ALA A 50 -3.77 8.55 -23.43
N THR A 51 -3.70 9.77 -22.87
CA THR A 51 -2.68 10.75 -23.26
C THR A 51 -1.27 10.29 -22.85
N CYS A 52 -1.10 9.63 -21.70
CA CYS A 52 0.19 9.10 -21.26
C CYS A 52 0.75 8.05 -22.24
N ILE A 53 -0.11 7.21 -22.83
CA ILE A 53 0.29 6.24 -23.86
C ILE A 53 0.89 6.96 -25.07
N GLU A 54 0.20 7.98 -25.57
CA GLU A 54 0.68 8.77 -26.71
C GLU A 54 2.00 9.50 -26.40
N LEU A 55 2.16 9.98 -25.16
CA LEU A 55 3.34 10.72 -24.71
C LEU A 55 4.52 9.82 -24.26
N GLY A 56 4.51 8.52 -24.58
CA GLY A 56 5.64 7.63 -24.33
C GLY A 56 5.62 6.92 -22.97
N LEU A 57 4.43 6.60 -22.45
CA LEU A 57 4.16 5.76 -21.27
C LEU A 57 4.63 6.34 -19.91
N LYS A 58 5.16 7.56 -19.87
CA LYS A 58 5.53 8.23 -18.64
C LYS A 58 5.29 9.73 -18.74
N THR A 59 4.43 10.23 -17.86
CA THR A 59 4.11 11.66 -17.75
C THR A 59 4.01 12.06 -16.29
N SER A 60 4.19 13.35 -16.01
CA SER A 60 3.91 13.94 -14.70
C SER A 60 2.53 14.56 -14.73
N VAL A 61 1.80 14.48 -13.62
CA VAL A 61 0.43 15.00 -13.50
C VAL A 61 0.33 15.90 -12.28
N VAL A 62 -0.38 17.03 -12.42
CA VAL A 62 -0.70 17.95 -11.33
C VAL A 62 -2.20 18.19 -11.34
N GLY A 63 -2.86 17.79 -10.25
CA GLY A 63 -4.28 18.08 -10.04
C GLY A 63 -4.53 19.52 -9.62
N ARG A 64 -5.80 19.87 -9.48
CA ARG A 64 -6.25 21.20 -9.08
C ARG A 64 -5.56 21.68 -7.79
N PRO A 65 -5.03 22.92 -7.77
CA PRO A 65 -4.60 23.55 -6.53
C PRO A 65 -5.76 23.68 -5.53
N LEU A 66 -5.56 23.16 -4.32
CA LEU A 66 -6.56 23.22 -3.25
C LEU A 66 -6.18 24.30 -2.23
N ARG A 67 -7.20 24.83 -1.55
CA ARG A 67 -6.97 25.78 -0.44
C ARG A 67 -6.21 25.08 0.69
N GLY A 68 -5.36 25.82 1.38
CA GLY A 68 -4.61 25.28 2.52
C GLY A 68 -5.51 24.71 3.64
N SER A 69 -6.72 25.23 3.82
CA SER A 69 -7.71 24.68 4.75
C SER A 69 -8.13 23.25 4.38
N VAL A 70 -8.40 23.01 3.09
CA VAL A 70 -8.75 21.69 2.55
C VAL A 70 -7.60 20.70 2.74
N ILE A 71 -6.37 21.14 2.50
CA ILE A 71 -5.18 20.30 2.71
C ILE A 71 -5.03 19.95 4.20
N LYS A 72 -5.20 20.90 5.11
CA LYS A 72 -5.12 20.65 6.56
C LYS A 72 -6.20 19.69 7.06
N GLU A 73 -7.37 19.70 6.43
CA GLU A 73 -8.51 18.87 6.82
C GLU A 73 -8.41 17.45 6.24
N PHE A 74 -8.05 17.32 4.96
CA PHE A 74 -8.16 16.06 4.22
C PHE A 74 -6.83 15.47 3.74
N ALA A 75 -5.67 16.03 4.07
CA ALA A 75 -4.39 15.36 3.84
C ALA A 75 -3.95 14.56 5.08
N VAL A 76 -3.37 13.39 4.85
CA VAL A 76 -2.72 12.62 5.92
C VAL A 76 -1.42 13.33 6.30
N PRO A 77 -1.24 13.77 7.56
CA PRO A 77 -0.08 14.55 7.96
C PRO A 77 1.16 13.67 8.19
N ASN A 78 2.33 14.32 8.20
CA ASN A 78 3.61 13.74 8.63
C ASN A 78 4.09 12.49 7.87
N THR A 79 3.56 12.19 6.69
CA THR A 79 3.92 10.97 5.93
C THR A 79 5.39 10.94 5.52
N VAL A 80 5.99 12.09 5.18
CA VAL A 80 7.43 12.18 4.86
C VAL A 80 8.28 11.93 6.11
N SER A 81 7.87 12.48 7.26
CA SER A 81 8.52 12.21 8.55
C SER A 81 8.42 10.73 8.90
N GLN A 82 7.26 10.12 8.71
CA GLN A 82 7.03 8.69 8.92
C GLN A 82 8.00 7.84 8.08
N SER A 83 8.10 8.10 6.77
CA SER A 83 9.05 7.40 5.89
C SER A 83 10.50 7.57 6.36
N TRP A 84 10.86 8.75 6.85
CA TRP A 84 12.20 9.01 7.39
C TRP A 84 12.48 8.20 8.67
N TYR A 85 11.58 8.22 9.65
CA TYR A 85 11.77 7.45 10.89
C TYR A 85 11.82 5.95 10.65
N LEU A 86 10.95 5.42 9.78
CA LEU A 86 10.97 4.01 9.37
C LEU A 86 12.29 3.64 8.70
N GLY A 87 12.71 4.41 7.69
CA GLY A 87 13.97 4.17 6.99
C GLY A 87 15.17 4.23 7.94
N ARG A 88 15.18 5.18 8.88
CA ARG A 88 16.20 5.28 9.93
C ARG A 88 16.17 4.06 10.87
N ALA A 89 15.00 3.63 11.32
CA ALA A 89 14.86 2.49 12.22
C ALA A 89 15.38 1.20 11.58
N VAL A 90 14.95 0.91 10.35
CA VAL A 90 15.44 -0.25 9.58
C VAL A 90 16.94 -0.16 9.35
N HIS A 91 17.45 1.01 8.92
CA HIS A 91 18.89 1.21 8.72
C HIS A 91 19.71 0.95 10.00
N MET A 92 19.25 1.47 11.14
CA MET A 92 19.93 1.31 12.43
C MET A 92 19.83 -0.12 12.96
N ALA A 93 18.71 -0.80 12.74
CA ALA A 93 18.52 -2.20 13.11
C ALA A 93 19.47 -3.10 12.32
N ARG A 94 19.58 -2.90 10.99
CA ARG A 94 20.56 -3.60 10.15
C ARG A 94 21.99 -3.37 10.62
N LYS A 95 22.36 -2.11 10.89
CA LYS A 95 23.70 -1.75 11.37
C LYS A 95 24.03 -2.39 12.72
N SER A 96 23.06 -2.47 13.61
CA SER A 96 23.20 -3.01 14.97
C SER A 96 22.92 -4.51 15.05
N LYS A 97 22.53 -5.15 13.94
CA LYS A 97 22.09 -6.56 13.87
C LYS A 97 20.97 -6.89 14.86
N THR A 98 20.01 -5.98 15.00
CA THR A 98 18.79 -6.18 15.79
C THR A 98 17.60 -6.45 14.88
N ASN A 99 16.51 -6.94 15.45
CA ASN A 99 15.28 -7.20 14.70
C ASN A 99 14.72 -5.88 14.13
N PHE A 100 14.58 -5.82 12.80
CA PHE A 100 14.07 -4.63 12.10
C PHE A 100 12.54 -4.50 12.19
N VAL A 101 11.82 -5.61 12.41
CA VAL A 101 10.36 -5.59 12.59
C VAL A 101 10.00 -4.93 13.92
N ASP A 102 10.72 -5.29 14.99
CA ASP A 102 10.58 -4.63 16.29
C ASP A 102 10.92 -3.14 16.17
N ALA A 103 12.01 -2.81 15.48
CA ALA A 103 12.40 -1.41 15.24
C ALA A 103 11.36 -0.62 14.42
N ILE A 104 10.65 -1.25 13.49
CA ILE A 104 9.53 -0.65 12.76
C ILE A 104 8.36 -0.37 13.72
N PHE A 105 8.01 -1.33 14.58
CA PHE A 105 6.90 -1.18 15.51
C PHE A 105 7.17 -0.23 16.68
N ASP A 106 8.43 -0.01 17.04
CA ASP A 106 8.85 1.07 17.94
C ASP A 106 8.57 2.46 17.38
N VAL A 107 8.51 2.60 16.04
CA VAL A 107 8.20 3.86 15.36
C VAL A 107 6.69 4.07 15.21
N MET A 108 5.94 2.99 14.95
CA MET A 108 4.51 3.10 14.62
C MET A 108 3.77 1.78 14.83
N PRO A 109 2.46 1.86 15.19
CA PRO A 109 1.67 0.68 15.48
C PRO A 109 1.56 -0.23 14.26
N GLY A 110 1.64 -1.52 14.51
CA GLY A 110 1.46 -2.55 13.51
C GLY A 110 1.55 -3.93 14.14
N ARG A 111 1.43 -4.96 13.31
CA ARG A 111 1.64 -6.35 13.72
C ARG A 111 2.18 -7.19 12.57
N VAL A 112 2.94 -8.22 12.90
CA VAL A 112 3.27 -9.29 11.95
C VAL A 112 2.00 -10.06 11.64
N LEU A 113 1.74 -10.27 10.35
CA LEU A 113 0.70 -11.16 9.86
C LEU A 113 1.26 -12.56 9.59
N PHE A 114 2.46 -12.63 9.02
CA PHE A 114 3.07 -13.89 8.59
C PHE A 114 4.57 -13.74 8.35
N SER A 115 5.34 -14.78 8.59
CA SER A 115 6.74 -14.90 8.14
C SER A 115 6.89 -16.22 7.41
N GLY A 116 7.51 -16.20 6.22
CA GLY A 116 7.55 -17.37 5.36
C GLY A 116 8.40 -17.20 4.12
N LYS A 117 8.33 -18.19 3.24
CA LYS A 117 8.99 -18.19 1.94
C LYS A 117 7.97 -18.08 0.81
N ILE A 118 8.22 -17.20 -0.13
CA ILE A 118 7.37 -17.06 -1.32
C ILE A 118 7.50 -18.32 -2.18
N ILE A 119 6.39 -19.02 -2.41
CA ILE A 119 6.34 -20.26 -3.19
C ILE A 119 5.58 -20.13 -4.51
N ASP A 120 4.80 -19.07 -4.71
CA ASP A 120 4.12 -18.80 -5.96
C ASP A 120 3.92 -17.30 -6.13
N VAL A 121 4.14 -16.81 -7.36
CA VAL A 121 3.84 -15.43 -7.74
C VAL A 121 3.28 -15.46 -9.15
N ASN A 122 2.00 -15.14 -9.27
CA ASN A 122 1.34 -14.95 -10.56
C ASN A 122 1.11 -13.45 -10.79
N ARG A 123 1.39 -12.98 -12.01
CA ARG A 123 1.20 -11.58 -12.42
C ARG A 123 0.64 -11.51 -13.82
N ASP A 124 -0.25 -10.55 -14.02
CA ASP A 124 -0.77 -10.15 -15.31
C ASP A 124 -0.93 -8.62 -15.37
N VAL A 125 -1.17 -8.08 -16.56
CA VAL A 125 -1.51 -6.68 -16.76
C VAL A 125 -2.99 -6.60 -17.13
N SER A 126 -3.78 -6.03 -16.23
CA SER A 126 -5.20 -5.80 -16.48
C SER A 126 -5.42 -4.89 -17.71
N LYS A 127 -6.63 -4.94 -18.29
CA LYS A 127 -7.05 -4.03 -19.38
C LYS A 127 -6.90 -2.54 -19.03
N GLY A 128 -6.90 -2.20 -17.74
CA GLY A 128 -6.70 -0.83 -17.25
C GLY A 128 -5.24 -0.40 -17.15
N GLY A 129 -4.27 -1.29 -17.40
CA GLY A 129 -2.84 -1.03 -17.25
C GLY A 129 -2.29 -1.23 -15.83
N TYR A 130 -3.07 -1.84 -14.93
CA TYR A 130 -2.61 -2.23 -13.60
C TYR A 130 -1.91 -3.57 -13.61
N THR A 131 -0.83 -3.70 -12.85
CA THR A 131 -0.23 -4.99 -12.52
C THR A 131 -1.12 -5.69 -11.50
N VAL A 132 -1.78 -6.77 -11.90
CA VAL A 132 -2.65 -7.56 -11.03
C VAL A 132 -2.05 -8.94 -10.82
N GLY A 133 -2.34 -9.56 -9.68
CA GLY A 133 -1.80 -10.88 -9.42
C GLY A 133 -1.99 -11.32 -7.99
N ARG A 134 -1.29 -12.39 -7.64
CA ARG A 134 -1.25 -12.93 -6.28
C ARG A 134 0.13 -13.45 -5.93
N CYS A 135 0.45 -13.37 -4.65
CA CYS A 135 1.60 -13.99 -4.03
C CYS A 135 1.13 -15.06 -3.04
N VAL A 136 1.81 -16.21 -3.00
CA VAL A 136 1.59 -17.24 -1.98
C VAL A 136 2.87 -17.45 -1.19
N ILE A 137 2.76 -17.43 0.13
CA ILE A 137 3.86 -17.57 1.07
C ILE A 137 3.61 -18.81 1.93
N ALA A 138 4.55 -19.76 1.90
CA ALA A 138 4.52 -20.94 2.75
C ALA A 138 5.20 -20.65 4.09
N PRO A 139 4.79 -21.32 5.19
CA PRO A 139 5.57 -21.34 6.42
C PRO A 139 7.01 -21.79 6.16
N LEU A 140 7.96 -21.29 6.93
CA LEU A 140 9.35 -21.73 6.87
C LEU A 140 9.47 -23.19 7.29
N ALA A 141 10.27 -23.98 6.55
CA ALA A 141 10.62 -25.33 6.95
C ALA A 141 11.61 -25.32 8.13
N GLY A 142 11.77 -26.46 8.83
CA GLY A 142 12.56 -26.53 10.07
C GLY A 142 14.03 -26.12 9.93
N ASP A 143 14.62 -26.30 8.75
CA ASP A 143 15.97 -25.86 8.38
C ASP A 143 16.06 -24.37 7.98
N GLU A 144 14.92 -23.72 7.77
CA GLU A 144 14.80 -22.32 7.37
C GLU A 144 14.47 -21.37 8.52
N LEU A 145 14.05 -21.93 9.67
CA LEU A 145 13.70 -21.19 10.88
C LEU A 145 14.94 -20.60 11.56
N GLU A 146 14.84 -19.33 11.94
CA GLU A 146 15.87 -18.65 12.73
C GLU A 146 15.58 -18.71 14.23
N THR A 147 16.59 -18.37 15.03
CA THR A 147 16.47 -18.36 16.50
C THR A 147 15.52 -17.24 16.90
N GLY A 148 14.28 -17.59 17.26
CA GLY A 148 13.22 -16.62 17.59
C GLY A 148 11.96 -16.74 16.74
N ASP A 149 11.96 -17.58 15.69
CA ASP A 149 10.73 -17.90 14.97
C ASP A 149 9.79 -18.74 15.86
N THR A 150 8.69 -18.14 16.31
CA THR A 150 7.68 -18.78 17.17
C THR A 150 6.41 -19.16 16.43
N SER A 151 6.34 -18.95 15.10
CA SER A 151 5.14 -19.22 14.33
C SER A 151 4.89 -20.74 14.23
N THR A 152 3.77 -21.20 14.77
CA THR A 152 3.29 -22.58 14.63
C THR A 152 2.29 -22.74 13.47
N GLU A 153 2.10 -21.70 12.67
CA GLU A 153 1.15 -21.71 11.57
C GLU A 153 1.62 -22.65 10.45
N LYS A 154 0.69 -23.47 9.97
CA LYS A 154 0.94 -24.47 8.91
C LYS A 154 0.27 -24.11 7.59
N ARG A 155 -0.75 -23.23 7.64
CA ARG A 155 -1.43 -22.70 6.46
C ARG A 155 -0.50 -21.75 5.72
N HIS A 156 -0.77 -21.59 4.43
CA HIS A 156 -0.07 -20.61 3.61
C HIS A 156 -0.75 -19.25 3.74
N LEU A 157 -0.05 -18.19 3.35
CA LEU A 157 -0.64 -16.86 3.21
C LEU A 157 -0.80 -16.54 1.72
N VAL A 158 -1.99 -16.09 1.32
CA VAL A 158 -2.23 -15.52 -0.01
C VAL A 158 -2.36 -13.99 0.10
N ILE A 159 -1.70 -13.29 -0.83
CA ILE A 159 -1.75 -11.82 -0.93
C ILE A 159 -2.03 -11.41 -2.38
N PRO A 160 -3.29 -11.12 -2.71
CA PRO A 160 -3.61 -10.52 -4.00
C PRO A 160 -3.24 -9.04 -4.05
N PHE A 161 -2.90 -8.57 -5.25
CA PHE A 161 -2.49 -7.19 -5.47
C PHE A 161 -3.03 -6.63 -6.80
N GLN A 162 -3.21 -5.31 -6.80
CA GLN A 162 -3.41 -4.48 -8.00
C GLN A 162 -2.51 -3.24 -7.84
N ASN A 163 -1.28 -3.31 -8.36
CA ASN A 163 -0.12 -2.46 -8.02
C ASN A 163 0.25 -2.51 -6.52
N GLU A 164 -0.72 -2.37 -5.63
CA GLU A 164 -0.60 -2.48 -4.18
C GLU A 164 -1.27 -3.76 -3.64
N PHE A 165 -0.82 -4.23 -2.47
CA PHE A 165 -1.42 -5.36 -1.76
C PHE A 165 -2.82 -5.02 -1.24
N LEU A 166 -3.79 -5.88 -1.54
CA LEU A 166 -5.21 -5.64 -1.28
C LEU A 166 -5.68 -6.28 0.03
N TYR A 167 -5.35 -7.56 0.24
CA TYR A 167 -5.64 -8.28 1.47
C TYR A 167 -4.62 -9.40 1.69
N ALA A 168 -4.59 -9.89 2.92
CA ALA A 168 -3.79 -11.03 3.33
C ALA A 168 -4.72 -12.01 4.06
N ALA A 169 -4.76 -13.26 3.58
CA ALA A 169 -5.60 -14.29 4.15
C ALA A 169 -4.85 -15.61 4.23
N TYR A 170 -5.19 -16.43 5.23
CA TYR A 170 -4.75 -17.82 5.25
C TYR A 170 -5.42 -18.61 4.15
N THR A 171 -4.65 -19.53 3.56
CA THR A 171 -5.10 -20.44 2.54
C THR A 171 -4.51 -21.83 2.74
N ASP A 172 -5.25 -22.85 2.33
CA ASP A 172 -4.75 -24.22 2.28
C ASP A 172 -3.86 -24.42 1.03
N SER A 173 -2.94 -25.39 1.12
CA SER A 173 -1.89 -25.63 0.11
C SER A 173 -2.41 -26.23 -1.19
N GLU A 174 -3.55 -26.92 -1.17
CA GLU A 174 -4.07 -27.68 -2.31
C GLU A 174 -5.02 -26.87 -3.19
N ASP A 175 -6.00 -26.19 -2.58
CA ASP A 175 -7.10 -25.54 -3.32
C ASP A 175 -7.01 -24.01 -3.36
N MET A 176 -6.03 -23.41 -2.66
CA MET A 176 -5.85 -21.96 -2.57
C MET A 176 -7.12 -21.20 -2.10
N HIS A 177 -7.99 -21.87 -1.34
CA HIS A 177 -9.21 -21.28 -0.80
C HIS A 177 -8.91 -20.47 0.47
N GLU A 178 -9.41 -19.24 0.50
CA GLU A 178 -9.29 -18.35 1.65
C GLU A 178 -10.07 -18.90 2.85
N SER A 179 -9.38 -19.15 3.97
CA SER A 179 -10.02 -19.64 5.20
C SER A 179 -10.24 -18.53 6.22
N GLU A 180 -9.35 -17.54 6.29
CA GLU A 180 -9.36 -16.51 7.32
C GLU A 180 -8.63 -15.25 6.84
N VAL A 181 -9.34 -14.11 6.77
CA VAL A 181 -8.77 -12.83 6.36
C VAL A 181 -8.09 -12.15 7.56
N LEU A 182 -6.78 -11.93 7.46
CA LEU A 182 -5.97 -11.32 8.52
C LEU A 182 -5.94 -9.79 8.45
N CYS A 183 -5.98 -9.26 7.23
CA CYS A 183 -5.91 -7.83 6.96
C CYS A 183 -6.47 -7.56 5.56
N THR A 184 -7.13 -6.42 5.38
CA THR A 184 -7.58 -5.92 4.08
C THR A 184 -7.47 -4.42 4.04
N VAL A 185 -7.39 -3.84 2.85
CA VAL A 185 -7.49 -2.40 2.62
C VAL A 185 -8.69 -1.80 3.38
N PRO A 186 -8.59 -0.57 3.93
CA PRO A 186 -7.53 0.42 3.72
C PRO A 186 -6.28 0.26 4.61
N ASP A 187 -6.27 -0.70 5.55
CA ASP A 187 -5.08 -0.97 6.36
C ASP A 187 -3.91 -1.40 5.45
N LEU A 188 -2.71 -0.90 5.76
CA LEU A 188 -1.54 -1.10 4.92
C LEU A 188 -0.99 -2.50 5.14
N ILE A 189 -0.80 -3.25 4.06
CA ILE A 189 -0.08 -4.51 4.04
C ILE A 189 1.27 -4.24 3.38
N SER A 190 2.35 -4.66 4.02
CA SER A 190 3.71 -4.54 3.48
C SER A 190 4.43 -5.87 3.60
N VAL A 191 5.15 -6.23 2.54
CA VAL A 191 6.01 -7.43 2.49
C VAL A 191 7.44 -6.94 2.65
N LEU A 192 8.12 -7.39 3.69
CA LEU A 192 9.50 -7.04 4.00
C LEU A 192 10.43 -8.17 3.59
N GLY A 193 11.57 -7.86 2.99
CA GLY A 193 12.65 -8.81 2.78
C GLY A 193 13.45 -9.09 4.06
N GLU A 194 14.45 -9.98 3.95
CA GLU A 194 15.36 -10.33 5.06
C GLU A 194 16.23 -9.15 5.53
N ASP A 195 16.35 -8.09 4.71
CA ASP A 195 17.05 -6.86 5.07
C ASP A 195 16.13 -5.77 5.62
N GLY A 196 14.83 -6.05 5.79
CA GLY A 196 13.82 -5.12 6.24
C GLY A 196 13.38 -4.09 5.19
N GLU A 197 13.87 -4.17 3.95
CA GLU A 197 13.38 -3.34 2.86
C GLU A 197 12.02 -3.85 2.37
N ALA A 198 11.15 -2.92 1.95
CA ALA A 198 9.83 -3.27 1.43
C ALA A 198 9.95 -3.83 0.01
N ILE A 199 9.38 -5.01 -0.22
CA ILE A 199 9.30 -5.67 -1.53
C ILE A 199 8.01 -5.24 -2.21
N GLY A 200 8.11 -4.49 -3.30
CA GLY A 200 6.97 -4.11 -4.11
C GLY A 200 6.31 -5.31 -4.82
N SER A 201 5.04 -5.16 -5.22
CA SER A 201 4.32 -6.20 -5.97
C SER A 201 5.03 -6.62 -7.26
N GLN A 202 5.85 -5.75 -7.86
CA GLN A 202 6.66 -6.01 -9.04
C GLN A 202 7.97 -6.74 -8.73
N GLU A 203 8.41 -6.74 -7.47
CA GLU A 203 9.71 -7.27 -7.02
C GLU A 203 9.60 -8.65 -6.37
N LEU A 204 8.40 -9.11 -5.98
CA LEU A 204 8.19 -10.46 -5.45
C LEU A 204 8.76 -11.54 -6.39
N ARG A 205 9.49 -12.50 -5.85
CA ARG A 205 10.05 -13.62 -6.59
C ARG A 205 9.92 -14.89 -5.77
N TYR A 206 9.79 -16.01 -6.46
CA TYR A 206 9.86 -17.33 -5.84
C TYR A 206 11.16 -17.46 -5.03
N GLY A 207 11.07 -18.07 -3.85
CA GLY A 207 12.20 -18.39 -2.99
C GLY A 207 12.63 -17.28 -2.04
N LEU A 208 12.10 -16.06 -2.17
CA LEU A 208 12.39 -14.99 -1.20
C LEU A 208 11.77 -15.35 0.15
N LYS A 209 12.57 -15.25 1.22
CA LYS A 209 12.03 -15.18 2.58
C LYS A 209 11.49 -13.77 2.81
N ALA A 210 10.32 -13.68 3.42
CA ALA A 210 9.65 -12.42 3.64
C ALA A 210 8.81 -12.43 4.92
N THR A 211 8.72 -11.25 5.54
CA THR A 211 7.82 -10.98 6.66
C THR A 211 6.74 -10.02 6.21
N VAL A 212 5.48 -10.44 6.37
CA VAL A 212 4.30 -9.65 6.04
C VAL A 212 3.83 -8.95 7.29
N ILE A 213 3.76 -7.63 7.24
CA ILE A 213 3.26 -6.79 8.33
C ILE A 213 2.00 -6.04 7.91
N SER A 214 1.20 -5.68 8.90
CA SER A 214 0.07 -4.77 8.74
C SER A 214 0.21 -3.54 9.61
N MET A 215 -0.29 -2.41 9.11
CA MET A 215 -0.32 -1.13 9.82
C MET A 215 -1.70 -0.46 9.64
N PRO A 216 -2.24 0.15 10.69
CA PRO A 216 -3.58 0.72 10.67
C PRO A 216 -3.68 1.92 9.72
N GLY A 217 -4.75 1.95 8.93
CA GLY A 217 -5.08 3.04 8.02
C GLY A 217 -5.49 4.30 8.76
N HIS A 218 -5.19 5.46 8.17
CA HIS A 218 -5.59 6.77 8.71
C HIS A 218 -7.12 6.85 8.90
N PRO A 219 -7.64 7.53 9.94
CA PRO A 219 -9.08 7.74 10.16
C PRO A 219 -9.85 8.37 8.99
N LEU A 220 -9.16 9.02 8.05
CA LEU A 220 -9.77 9.52 6.80
C LEU A 220 -10.21 8.39 5.86
N TRP A 221 -9.72 7.18 6.07
CA TRP A 221 -10.10 5.97 5.33
C TRP A 221 -11.06 5.09 6.11
N THR A 222 -10.93 5.06 7.43
CA THR A 222 -11.57 4.06 8.30
C THR A 222 -12.69 4.64 9.17
N GLY A 223 -12.67 5.95 9.43
CA GLY A 223 -13.62 6.64 10.32
C GLY A 223 -14.83 7.28 9.64
N ASP A 224 -14.86 7.30 8.31
CA ASP A 224 -15.95 7.84 7.49
C ASP A 224 -16.27 6.84 6.36
N GLU A 225 -17.55 6.62 6.10
CA GLU A 225 -18.02 5.71 5.05
C GLU A 225 -17.49 6.08 3.67
N ARG A 226 -17.32 7.39 3.37
CA ARG A 226 -16.75 7.86 2.10
C ARG A 226 -15.33 7.35 1.90
N GLY A 227 -14.53 7.37 2.98
CA GLY A 227 -13.19 6.81 3.01
C GLY A 227 -13.20 5.32 2.70
N LEU A 228 -14.04 4.57 3.42
CA LEU A 228 -14.08 3.11 3.31
C LEU A 228 -14.63 2.63 1.97
N LYS A 229 -15.60 3.37 1.40
CA LYS A 229 -16.21 3.06 0.11
C LYS A 229 -15.22 3.15 -1.06
N ILE A 230 -14.24 4.06 -0.99
CA ILE A 230 -13.23 4.25 -2.04
C ILE A 230 -11.92 3.52 -1.72
N GLY A 231 -11.48 3.56 -0.46
CA GLY A 231 -10.19 2.98 -0.06
C GLY A 231 -10.26 1.55 0.48
N GLY A 232 -11.46 0.99 0.64
CA GLY A 232 -11.71 -0.31 1.26
C GLY A 232 -12.14 -1.41 0.28
N PRO A 233 -12.57 -2.58 0.79
CA PRO A 233 -12.71 -3.81 0.00
C PRO A 233 -13.74 -3.70 -1.14
N GLU A 234 -14.83 -2.94 -0.93
CA GLU A 234 -15.90 -2.76 -1.91
C GLU A 234 -15.41 -2.14 -3.21
N TYR A 235 -14.55 -1.11 -3.14
CA TYR A 235 -14.00 -0.45 -4.33
C TYR A 235 -13.22 -1.43 -5.22
N PHE A 236 -12.51 -2.37 -4.60
CA PHE A 236 -11.72 -3.39 -5.28
C PHE A 236 -12.54 -4.63 -5.67
N GLY A 237 -13.86 -4.61 -5.45
CA GLY A 237 -14.74 -5.75 -5.76
C GLY A 237 -14.53 -6.96 -4.86
N LEU A 238 -13.96 -6.77 -3.67
CA LEU A 238 -13.69 -7.85 -2.72
C LEU A 238 -14.94 -8.14 -1.89
N ASN A 239 -15.38 -9.40 -1.88
CA ASN A 239 -16.53 -9.85 -1.09
C ASN A 239 -16.14 -10.13 0.37
N MET A 240 -15.61 -9.13 1.07
CA MET A 240 -15.19 -9.23 2.48
C MET A 240 -15.40 -7.90 3.21
N LYS A 241 -15.52 -7.97 4.53
CA LYS A 241 -15.60 -6.77 5.38
C LYS A 241 -14.22 -6.34 5.83
N TRP A 242 -14.00 -5.03 5.93
CA TRP A 242 -12.83 -4.51 6.60
C TRP A 242 -12.97 -4.66 8.12
N HIS A 243 -11.89 -5.12 8.74
CA HIS A 243 -11.71 -5.16 10.19
C HIS A 243 -10.41 -4.46 10.52
N SER A 244 -10.45 -3.57 11.51
CA SER A 244 -9.26 -2.83 11.93
C SER A 244 -8.17 -3.77 12.46
N VAL A 245 -6.94 -3.59 11.96
CA VAL A 245 -5.76 -4.29 12.48
C VAL A 245 -5.18 -3.65 13.75
N GLY A 246 -5.65 -2.47 14.14
CA GLY A 246 -5.16 -1.72 15.28
C GLY A 246 -5.54 -0.25 15.27
N LYS A 247 -5.17 0.48 16.32
CA LYS A 247 -5.42 1.92 16.43
C LYS A 247 -4.39 2.71 15.64
N TYR A 248 -4.84 3.62 14.79
CA TYR A 248 -3.97 4.58 14.13
C TYR A 248 -3.34 5.55 15.13
N GLU A 249 -2.04 5.78 14.99
CA GLU A 249 -1.29 6.81 15.69
C GLU A 249 -0.69 7.79 14.70
N LYS A 250 -0.84 9.10 14.98
CA LYS A 250 -0.30 10.15 14.13
C LYS A 250 1.24 10.10 14.20
N PRO A 251 1.96 9.94 13.06
CA PRO A 251 3.41 9.94 13.07
C PRO A 251 3.99 11.23 13.66
N LYS A 252 5.12 11.10 14.35
CA LYS A 252 5.91 12.24 14.81
C LYS A 252 6.39 13.08 13.62
N SER A 253 6.58 14.37 13.85
CA SER A 253 7.10 15.30 12.85
C SER A 253 8.60 15.51 13.09
N VAL A 254 9.42 15.22 12.08
CA VAL A 254 10.87 15.54 12.15
C VAL A 254 11.10 17.04 12.31
N LEU A 255 10.19 17.87 11.79
CA LEU A 255 10.28 19.32 11.92
C LEU A 255 10.01 19.78 13.36
N ASP A 256 9.29 19.01 14.16
CA ASP A 256 9.02 19.38 15.56
C ASP A 256 10.12 18.84 16.49
N GLU A 257 10.80 17.75 16.11
CA GLU A 257 11.89 17.16 16.89
C GLU A 257 13.25 17.88 16.67
N PHE A 258 13.56 18.30 15.43
CA PHE A 258 14.87 18.85 15.05
C PHE A 258 14.86 20.35 14.76
N LYS A 259 13.97 21.10 15.42
CA LYS A 259 13.87 22.56 15.31
C LYS A 259 15.01 23.28 16.02
#